data_AF-A0A5C8USU7-F1
#
_entry.id   AF-A0A5C8USU7-F1
#
_cell.length_a   1.000
_cell.length_b   1.000
_cell.length_c   1.000
_cell.angle_alpha   90.00
_cell.angle_beta   90.00
_cell.angle_gamma   90.00
#
_symmetry.space_group_name_H-M   'P 1'
#
loop_
_entity.id
_entity.type
_entity.pdbx_description
1 polymer ?
#
loop_
_entity_poly.entity_id
_entity_poly.type
_entity_poly.pdbx_seq_one_letter_code
_entity_poly.pdbx_strand_id
1 'polypeptide(L)'
;MGADGFGSSMIIAAAALLWLVYLVPTWLRRREYLATERNAIRLQQTLRIMAETAEVPTEVRAEFSARSAAQQERLLKKEMERQAAVVSAQDAAAARAASRRLAESQPAIAADIALSSSSSRRLRRSRAITSLILFASLAAVGVGVAQLLTTGAWPLLAGGGLVSAGSLVMLGQMAAVGRARLELARSIRSRPPVVQRVRRQVVIPAVPVRSTWTPVPVPKPLYATMPVAERSLAASLEAAAELRQAAADAERALREAHQEPEVTPIRATSTPSRFSRMGIIDEQQAATTDIDAVLRRRRTAAAG
;
A
#
# COMPACT_ATOMS: atom_id res chain seq x y z
N MET A 1 -15.39 55.55 -5.48
CA MET A 1 -14.37 54.52 -5.81
C MET A 1 -14.85 53.19 -5.22
N GLY A 2 -15.50 52.26 -5.88
CA GLY A 2 -16.03 52.09 -7.23
C GLY A 2 -16.53 50.65 -7.22
N ALA A 3 -17.86 50.44 -7.18
CA ALA A 3 -18.48 49.11 -7.05
C ALA A 3 -18.21 48.19 -8.26
N ASP A 4 -17.57 48.72 -9.31
CA ASP A 4 -17.24 48.05 -10.57
C ASP A 4 -16.23 46.90 -10.41
N GLY A 5 -15.42 46.90 -9.34
CA GLY A 5 -14.43 45.83 -9.07
C GLY A 5 -15.05 44.52 -8.56
N PHE A 6 -16.22 44.57 -7.92
CA PHE A 6 -16.91 43.36 -7.45
C PHE A 6 -17.55 42.60 -8.61
N GLY A 7 -18.05 43.31 -9.63
CA GLY A 7 -18.61 42.68 -10.84
C GLY A 7 -17.55 41.95 -11.67
N SER A 8 -16.38 42.54 -11.87
CA SER A 8 -15.32 41.92 -12.68
C SER A 8 -14.71 40.69 -12.01
N SER A 9 -14.46 40.73 -10.70
CA SER A 9 -13.96 39.58 -9.94
C SER A 9 -14.99 38.44 -9.88
N MET A 10 -16.28 38.75 -9.80
CA MET A 10 -17.38 37.79 -9.90
C MET A 10 -17.41 37.10 -11.27
N ILE A 11 -17.26 37.86 -12.36
CA ILE A 11 -17.23 37.31 -13.73
C ILE A 11 -16.00 36.41 -13.92
N ILE A 12 -14.83 36.81 -13.41
CA ILE A 12 -13.60 36.01 -13.50
C ILE A 12 -13.72 34.72 -12.69
N ALA A 13 -14.32 34.77 -11.49
CA ALA A 13 -14.57 33.58 -10.67
C ALA A 13 -15.53 32.61 -11.36
N ALA A 14 -16.61 33.13 -11.96
CA ALA A 14 -17.55 32.34 -12.74
C ALA A 14 -16.88 31.71 -13.98
N ALA A 15 -16.04 32.46 -14.70
CA ALA A 15 -15.28 31.96 -15.84
C ALA A 15 -14.28 30.88 -15.45
N ALA A 16 -13.55 31.05 -14.33
CA ALA A 16 -12.63 30.05 -13.82
C ALA A 16 -13.34 28.77 -13.38
N LEU A 17 -14.51 28.90 -12.73
CA LEU A 17 -15.33 27.77 -12.33
C LEU A 17 -15.87 27.00 -13.54
N LEU A 18 -16.37 27.72 -14.55
CA LEU A 18 -16.82 27.14 -15.81
C LEU A 18 -15.68 26.41 -16.53
N TRP A 19 -14.50 27.03 -16.59
CA TRP A 19 -13.31 26.42 -17.18
C TRP A 19 -12.91 25.13 -16.46
N LEU A 20 -13.03 25.11 -15.12
CA LEU A 20 -12.71 23.94 -14.32
C LEU A 20 -13.70 22.79 -14.50
N VAL A 21 -14.99 23.10 -14.56
CA VAL A 21 -16.05 22.14 -14.91
C VAL A 21 -15.80 21.52 -16.28
N TYR A 22 -15.23 22.29 -17.22
CA TYR A 22 -14.84 21.78 -18.53
C TYR A 22 -13.55 20.95 -18.50
N LEU A 23 -12.53 21.38 -17.77
CA LEU A 23 -11.19 20.77 -17.83
C LEU A 23 -11.10 19.45 -17.04
N VAL A 24 -11.77 19.36 -15.88
CA VAL A 24 -11.69 18.20 -14.98
C VAL A 24 -12.19 16.91 -15.66
N PRO A 25 -13.39 16.87 -16.29
CA PRO A 25 -13.86 15.69 -17.00
C PRO A 25 -12.97 15.33 -18.19
N THR A 26 -12.46 16.33 -18.91
CA THR A 26 -11.62 16.14 -20.09
C THR A 26 -10.29 15.45 -19.73
N TRP A 27 -9.70 15.82 -18.58
CA TRP A 27 -8.47 15.19 -18.08
C TRP A 27 -8.69 13.77 -17.55
N LEU A 28 -9.84 13.51 -16.95
CA LEU A 28 -10.21 12.18 -16.46
C LEU A 28 -10.49 11.21 -17.63
N ARG A 29 -11.24 11.65 -18.65
CA ARG A 29 -11.53 10.87 -19.86
C ARG A 29 -10.27 10.44 -20.61
N ARG A 30 -9.24 11.30 -20.68
CA ARG A 30 -7.96 10.95 -21.32
C ARG A 30 -7.20 9.83 -20.58
N ARG A 31 -7.41 9.69 -19.28
CA ARG A 31 -6.82 8.60 -18.47
C ARG A 31 -7.62 7.31 -18.56
N GLU A 32 -8.94 7.43 -18.62
CA GLU A 32 -9.83 6.30 -18.91
C GLU A 32 -9.50 5.71 -20.27
N TYR A 33 -9.25 6.54 -21.28
CA TYR A 33 -8.85 6.13 -22.62
C TYR A 33 -7.57 5.27 -22.62
N LEU A 34 -6.52 5.66 -21.89
CA LEU A 34 -5.27 4.89 -21.79
C LEU A 34 -5.45 3.56 -21.03
N ALA A 35 -6.37 3.51 -20.07
CA ALA A 35 -6.71 2.28 -19.36
C ALA A 35 -7.53 1.34 -20.25
N THR A 36 -8.47 1.88 -21.03
CA THR A 36 -9.28 1.11 -21.98
C THR A 36 -8.49 0.65 -23.19
N GLU A 37 -7.52 1.43 -23.68
CA GLU A 37 -6.61 0.99 -24.76
C GLU A 37 -5.79 -0.22 -24.33
N ARG A 38 -5.19 -0.18 -23.14
CA ARG A 38 -4.45 -1.32 -22.60
C ARG A 38 -5.33 -2.55 -22.35
N ASN A 39 -6.59 -2.33 -22.01
CA ASN A 39 -7.56 -3.40 -21.83
C ASN A 39 -8.02 -3.98 -23.18
N ALA A 40 -8.24 -3.12 -24.18
CA ALA A 40 -8.54 -3.52 -25.55
C ALA A 40 -7.39 -4.30 -26.19
N ILE A 41 -6.15 -3.89 -25.97
CA ILE A 41 -4.96 -4.62 -26.44
C ILE A 41 -4.90 -6.01 -25.81
N ARG A 42 -5.14 -6.12 -24.50
CA ARG A 42 -5.20 -7.42 -23.81
C ARG A 42 -6.32 -8.29 -24.34
N LEU A 43 -7.50 -7.71 -24.59
CA LEU A 43 -8.65 -8.41 -25.15
C LEU A 43 -8.38 -8.90 -26.57
N GLN A 44 -7.77 -8.08 -27.43
CA GLN A 44 -7.38 -8.49 -28.78
C GLN A 44 -6.31 -9.58 -28.75
N GLN A 45 -5.36 -9.51 -27.81
CA GLN A 45 -4.33 -10.51 -27.64
C GLN A 45 -4.91 -11.83 -27.08
N THR A 46 -5.89 -11.76 -26.17
CA THR A 46 -6.62 -12.94 -25.72
C THR A 46 -7.53 -13.50 -26.80
N LEU A 47 -8.21 -12.66 -27.59
CA LEU A 47 -9.04 -13.12 -28.71
C LEU A 47 -8.19 -13.76 -29.79
N ARG A 48 -6.98 -13.25 -30.02
CA ARG A 48 -6.00 -13.85 -30.91
C ARG A 48 -5.60 -15.24 -30.42
N ILE A 49 -5.24 -15.38 -29.14
CA ILE A 49 -4.86 -16.67 -28.54
C ILE A 49 -6.05 -17.65 -28.50
N MET A 50 -7.26 -17.15 -28.24
CA MET A 50 -8.50 -17.94 -28.23
C MET A 50 -8.91 -18.38 -29.64
N ALA A 51 -8.73 -17.53 -30.66
CA ALA A 51 -8.96 -17.88 -32.05
C ALA A 51 -7.90 -18.89 -32.55
N GLU A 52 -6.66 -18.74 -32.10
CA GLU A 52 -5.57 -19.69 -32.34
C GLU A 52 -5.77 -21.04 -31.61
N THR A 53 -6.76 -21.15 -30.71
CA THR A 53 -7.13 -22.40 -30.00
C THR A 53 -8.50 -22.97 -30.38
N ALA A 54 -9.21 -22.41 -31.37
CA ALA A 54 -10.63 -22.73 -31.65
C ALA A 54 -10.91 -23.63 -32.87
N GLU A 55 -9.92 -24.20 -33.55
CA GLU A 55 -10.21 -25.23 -34.57
C GLU A 55 -10.46 -26.60 -33.90
N VAL A 56 -11.75 -26.98 -33.72
CA VAL A 56 -12.39 -28.29 -34.02
C VAL A 56 -13.81 -28.39 -33.39
N PRO A 57 -14.87 -28.87 -34.10
CA PRO A 57 -16.28 -28.78 -33.67
C PRO A 57 -16.95 -30.12 -33.25
N THR A 58 -17.95 -30.07 -32.36
CA THR A 58 -19.16 -30.94 -32.34
C THR A 58 -20.23 -30.31 -31.43
N GLU A 59 -21.04 -29.44 -32.02
CA GLU A 59 -21.79 -28.38 -31.32
C GLU A 59 -22.86 -28.81 -30.29
N VAL A 60 -23.22 -30.08 -30.14
CA VAL A 60 -24.47 -30.44 -29.42
C VAL A 60 -24.25 -31.21 -28.10
N ARG A 61 -22.99 -31.52 -27.72
CA ARG A 61 -22.64 -31.89 -26.33
C ARG A 61 -22.03 -30.74 -25.52
N ALA A 62 -21.66 -29.67 -26.22
CA ALA A 62 -21.01 -28.51 -25.67
C ALA A 62 -21.96 -27.61 -24.86
N GLU A 63 -23.28 -27.61 -25.06
CA GLU A 63 -24.15 -26.63 -24.39
C GLU A 63 -24.39 -26.93 -22.90
N PHE A 64 -24.56 -28.20 -22.52
CA PHE A 64 -24.65 -28.59 -21.10
C PHE A 64 -23.29 -28.53 -20.41
N SER A 65 -22.23 -28.94 -21.11
CA SER A 65 -20.84 -28.82 -20.65
C SER A 65 -20.39 -27.37 -20.54
N ALA A 66 -20.80 -26.48 -21.45
CA ALA A 66 -20.45 -25.06 -21.42
C ALA A 66 -21.15 -24.34 -20.28
N ARG A 67 -22.38 -24.75 -19.93
CA ARG A 67 -23.09 -24.16 -18.79
C ARG A 67 -22.50 -24.62 -17.45
N SER A 68 -22.11 -25.88 -17.33
CA SER A 68 -21.41 -26.39 -16.14
C SER A 68 -19.95 -25.91 -16.07
N ALA A 69 -19.24 -25.84 -17.19
CA ALA A 69 -17.90 -25.27 -17.29
C ALA A 69 -17.90 -23.78 -16.98
N ALA A 70 -18.89 -23.01 -17.44
CA ALA A 70 -19.04 -21.60 -17.07
C ALA A 70 -19.36 -21.43 -15.56
N GLN A 71 -20.07 -22.38 -14.94
CA GLN A 71 -20.28 -22.39 -13.50
C GLN A 71 -19.00 -22.74 -12.73
N GLN A 72 -18.24 -23.74 -13.18
CA GLN A 72 -16.93 -24.09 -12.61
C GLN A 72 -15.90 -22.97 -12.80
N GLU A 73 -15.88 -22.31 -13.96
CA GLU A 73 -15.03 -21.15 -14.23
C GLU A 73 -15.38 -19.98 -13.32
N ARG A 74 -16.68 -19.73 -13.06
CA ARG A 74 -17.11 -18.71 -12.08
C ARG A 74 -16.66 -19.04 -10.66
N LEU A 75 -16.67 -20.31 -10.26
CA LEU A 75 -16.19 -20.74 -8.95
C LEU A 75 -14.66 -20.59 -8.85
N LEU A 76 -13.92 -21.07 -9.85
CA LEU A 76 -12.46 -20.91 -9.93
C LEU A 76 -12.06 -19.44 -9.95
N LYS A 77 -12.77 -18.59 -10.69
CA LYS A 77 -12.51 -17.15 -10.73
C LYS A 77 -12.75 -16.50 -9.36
N LYS A 78 -13.81 -16.89 -8.63
CA LYS A 78 -14.03 -16.41 -7.26
C LYS A 78 -12.94 -16.89 -6.30
N GLU A 79 -12.45 -18.11 -6.46
CA GLU A 79 -11.33 -18.63 -5.66
C GLU A 79 -10.04 -17.90 -5.98
N MET A 80 -9.74 -17.65 -7.26
CA MET A 80 -8.60 -16.84 -7.70
C MET A 80 -8.70 -15.41 -7.19
N GLU A 81 -9.89 -14.78 -7.22
CA GLU A 81 -10.11 -13.44 -6.67
C GLU A 81 -9.89 -13.42 -5.14
N ARG A 82 -10.33 -14.46 -4.43
CA ARG A 82 -10.07 -14.63 -3.00
C ARG A 82 -8.58 -14.83 -2.72
N GLN A 83 -7.90 -15.67 -3.48
CA GLN A 83 -6.46 -15.90 -3.36
C GLN A 83 -5.68 -14.62 -3.66
N ALA A 84 -6.02 -13.91 -4.74
CA ALA A 84 -5.42 -12.62 -5.07
C ALA A 84 -5.66 -11.56 -3.99
N ALA A 85 -6.85 -11.54 -3.38
CA ALA A 85 -7.15 -10.67 -2.25
C ALA A 85 -6.32 -11.04 -1.00
N VAL A 86 -6.13 -12.34 -0.74
CA VAL A 86 -5.29 -12.83 0.36
C VAL A 86 -3.82 -12.50 0.13
N VAL A 87 -3.28 -12.76 -1.07
CA VAL A 87 -1.91 -12.41 -1.44
C VAL A 87 -1.70 -10.89 -1.33
N SER A 88 -2.63 -10.08 -1.86
CA SER A 88 -2.59 -8.62 -1.72
C SER A 88 -2.64 -8.16 -0.25
N ALA A 89 -3.44 -8.85 0.58
CA ALA A 89 -3.49 -8.57 2.02
C ALA A 89 -2.18 -8.97 2.73
N GLN A 90 -1.57 -10.09 2.34
CA GLN A 90 -0.28 -10.56 2.84
C GLN A 90 0.85 -9.64 2.41
N ASP A 91 0.91 -9.23 1.14
CA ASP A 91 1.87 -8.25 0.61
C ASP A 91 1.73 -6.92 1.34
N ALA A 92 0.49 -6.45 1.55
CA ALA A 92 0.24 -5.25 2.33
C ALA A 92 0.65 -5.42 3.80
N ALA A 93 0.47 -6.60 4.40
CA ALA A 93 0.93 -6.90 5.76
C ALA A 93 2.47 -6.99 5.84
N ALA A 94 3.12 -7.59 4.86
CA ALA A 94 4.58 -7.68 4.74
C ALA A 94 5.20 -6.29 4.53
N ALA A 95 4.61 -5.45 3.69
CA ALA A 95 5.02 -4.05 3.53
C ALA A 95 4.85 -3.25 4.83
N ARG A 96 3.78 -3.48 5.59
CA ARG A 96 3.59 -2.89 6.93
C ARG A 96 4.61 -3.41 7.94
N ALA A 97 4.95 -4.69 7.90
CA ALA A 97 5.96 -5.28 8.78
C ALA A 97 7.38 -4.77 8.45
N ALA A 98 7.73 -4.69 7.17
CA ALA A 98 8.99 -4.13 6.69
C ALA A 98 9.13 -2.66 7.08
N SER A 99 8.07 -1.85 6.91
CA SER A 99 8.09 -0.45 7.36
C SER A 99 8.19 -0.29 8.87
N ARG A 100 7.60 -1.18 9.69
CA ARG A 100 7.81 -1.21 11.15
C ARG A 100 9.25 -1.54 11.52
N ARG A 101 9.85 -2.56 10.91
CA ARG A 101 11.26 -2.93 11.13
C ARG A 101 12.21 -1.81 10.73
N LEU A 102 11.93 -1.12 9.63
CA LEU A 102 12.68 0.07 9.22
C LEU A 102 12.53 1.22 10.21
N ALA A 103 11.34 1.43 10.78
CA ALA A 103 11.12 2.45 11.80
C ALA A 103 11.83 2.14 13.13
N GLU A 104 11.93 0.86 13.51
CA GLU A 104 12.64 0.40 14.72
C GLU A 104 14.16 0.46 14.54
N SER A 105 14.68 -0.01 13.41
CA SER A 105 16.13 -0.05 13.14
C SER A 105 16.70 1.31 12.73
N GLN A 106 15.98 2.07 11.90
CA GLN A 106 16.46 3.30 11.28
C GLN A 106 15.36 4.37 11.26
N PRO A 107 15.01 4.90 12.45
CA PRO A 107 13.88 5.82 12.62
C PRO A 107 13.98 7.10 11.76
N ALA A 108 15.19 7.58 11.47
CA ALA A 108 15.40 8.75 10.62
C ALA A 108 15.03 8.52 9.15
N ILE A 109 15.40 7.36 8.57
CA ILE A 109 15.12 7.02 7.17
C ILE A 109 13.64 6.67 6.99
N ALA A 110 13.04 5.97 7.95
CA ALA A 110 11.62 5.67 7.94
C ALA A 110 10.76 6.95 7.96
N ALA A 111 11.18 8.00 8.68
CA ALA A 111 10.50 9.29 8.71
C ALA A 111 10.54 9.98 7.33
N ASP A 112 11.68 9.96 6.63
CA ASP A 112 11.80 10.56 5.29
C ASP A 112 11.01 9.80 4.21
N ILE A 113 10.96 8.46 4.30
CA ILE A 113 10.14 7.64 3.40
C ILE A 113 8.64 7.86 3.65
N ALA A 114 8.22 7.99 4.91
CA ALA A 114 6.83 8.27 5.25
C ALA A 114 6.34 9.61 4.67
N LEU A 115 7.22 10.63 4.64
CA LEU A 115 6.95 11.93 4.05
C LEU A 115 6.85 11.88 2.50
N SER A 116 7.62 10.99 1.85
CA SER A 116 7.70 10.87 0.38
C SER A 116 6.77 9.81 -0.24
N SER A 117 6.20 8.90 0.57
CA SER A 117 5.41 7.76 0.10
C SER A 117 4.19 8.12 -0.76
N SER A 118 3.76 7.19 -1.63
CA SER A 118 2.59 7.29 -2.53
C SER A 118 1.27 7.68 -1.84
N SER A 119 1.17 7.46 -0.52
CA SER A 119 0.06 7.95 0.31
C SER A 119 -0.04 9.48 0.34
N SER A 120 1.10 10.18 0.27
CA SER A 120 1.19 11.63 0.11
C SER A 120 0.56 12.10 -1.20
N ARG A 121 0.69 11.33 -2.30
CA ARG A 121 0.04 11.65 -3.58
C ARG A 121 -1.48 11.45 -3.53
N ARG A 122 -1.97 10.44 -2.81
CA ARG A 122 -3.41 10.27 -2.56
C ARG A 122 -3.98 11.41 -1.72
N LEU A 123 -3.25 11.87 -0.71
CA LEU A 123 -3.65 13.00 0.12
C LEU A 123 -3.61 14.33 -0.64
N ARG A 124 -2.67 14.52 -1.57
CA ARG A 124 -2.64 15.69 -2.48
C ARG A 124 -3.82 15.68 -3.45
N ARG A 125 -4.24 14.50 -3.93
CA ARG A 125 -5.41 14.34 -4.80
C ARG A 125 -6.73 14.59 -4.07
N SER A 126 -6.88 14.11 -2.83
CA SER A 126 -8.06 14.43 -2.04
C SER A 126 -8.13 15.92 -1.71
N ARG A 127 -6.98 16.54 -1.39
CA ARG A 127 -6.86 17.99 -1.15
C ARG A 127 -7.33 18.82 -2.34
N ALA A 128 -6.93 18.44 -3.56
CA ALA A 128 -7.37 19.12 -4.78
C ALA A 128 -8.89 19.05 -4.97
N ILE A 129 -9.52 17.90 -4.71
CA ILE A 129 -10.97 17.74 -4.83
C ILE A 129 -11.71 18.57 -3.78
N THR A 130 -11.28 18.53 -2.52
CA THR A 130 -11.89 19.34 -1.45
C THR A 130 -11.69 20.84 -1.66
N SER A 131 -10.53 21.28 -2.18
CA SER A 131 -10.32 22.70 -2.50
C SER A 131 -11.22 23.16 -3.64
N LEU A 132 -11.53 22.29 -4.60
CA LEU A 132 -12.48 22.59 -5.68
C LEU A 132 -13.92 22.67 -5.18
N ILE A 133 -14.32 21.76 -4.29
CA ILE A 133 -15.63 21.82 -3.64
C ILE A 133 -15.76 23.09 -2.80
N LEU A 134 -14.72 23.47 -2.05
CA LEU A 134 -14.68 24.72 -1.29
C LEU A 134 -14.86 25.93 -2.22
N PHE A 135 -14.09 25.98 -3.30
CA PHE A 135 -14.14 27.08 -4.27
C PHE A 135 -15.52 27.20 -4.93
N ALA A 136 -16.11 26.06 -5.31
CA ALA A 136 -17.46 26.01 -5.86
C ALA A 136 -18.51 26.47 -4.85
N SER A 137 -18.40 26.07 -3.58
CA SER A 137 -19.32 26.53 -2.53
C SER A 137 -19.18 28.02 -2.25
N LEU A 138 -17.96 28.58 -2.31
CA LEU A 138 -17.71 30.00 -2.10
C LEU A 138 -18.29 30.84 -3.24
N ALA A 139 -18.18 30.36 -4.48
CA ALA A 139 -18.85 30.97 -5.63
C ALA A 139 -20.38 30.94 -5.48
N ALA A 140 -20.94 29.82 -5.00
CA ALA A 140 -22.38 29.69 -4.74
C ALA A 140 -22.85 30.66 -3.64
N VAL A 141 -22.06 30.86 -2.58
CA VAL A 141 -22.32 31.87 -1.54
C VAL A 141 -22.32 33.27 -2.14
N GLY A 142 -21.34 33.62 -2.99
CA GLY A 142 -21.28 34.92 -3.65
C GLY A 142 -22.52 35.20 -4.51
N VAL A 143 -22.97 34.21 -5.29
CA VAL A 143 -24.22 34.29 -6.06
C VAL A 143 -25.43 34.41 -5.14
N GLY A 144 -25.44 33.69 -4.02
CA GLY A 144 -26.49 33.76 -3.00
C GLY A 144 -26.61 35.15 -2.34
N VAL A 145 -25.49 35.84 -2.07
CA VAL A 145 -25.50 37.22 -1.53
C VAL A 145 -26.13 38.18 -2.53
N ALA A 146 -25.77 38.08 -3.82
CA ALA A 146 -26.37 38.89 -4.87
C ALA A 146 -27.88 38.64 -4.99
N GLN A 147 -28.31 37.37 -4.96
CA GLN A 147 -29.73 36.97 -4.95
C GLN A 147 -30.49 37.46 -3.70
N LEU A 148 -29.86 37.50 -2.53
CA LEU A 148 -30.49 38.01 -1.32
C LEU A 148 -30.77 39.51 -1.43
N LEU A 149 -29.83 40.26 -2.03
CA LEU A 149 -29.95 41.70 -2.23
C LEU A 149 -30.98 42.07 -3.30
N THR A 150 -31.16 41.26 -4.34
CA THR A 150 -32.11 41.53 -5.43
C THR A 150 -33.51 40.98 -5.17
N THR A 151 -33.58 39.78 -4.59
CA THR A 151 -34.78 38.93 -4.61
C THR A 151 -35.20 38.48 -3.21
N GLY A 152 -34.38 38.73 -2.17
CA GLY A 152 -34.64 38.30 -0.80
C GLY A 152 -34.52 36.78 -0.57
N ALA A 153 -34.07 36.02 -1.57
CA ALA A 153 -33.99 34.57 -1.49
C ALA A 153 -32.73 34.12 -0.73
N TRP A 154 -32.91 33.49 0.43
CA TRP A 154 -31.83 32.98 1.29
C TRP A 154 -31.38 31.51 1.12
N PRO A 155 -32.09 30.59 0.42
CA PRO A 155 -31.76 29.16 0.49
C PRO A 155 -30.41 28.81 -0.17
N LEU A 156 -30.01 29.54 -1.21
CA LEU A 156 -28.68 29.37 -1.84
C LEU A 156 -27.54 29.81 -0.93
N LEU A 157 -27.76 30.85 -0.12
CA LEU A 157 -26.82 31.36 0.86
C LEU A 157 -26.63 30.36 2.02
N ALA A 158 -27.74 29.85 2.56
CA ALA A 158 -27.70 28.85 3.63
C ALA A 158 -27.05 27.54 3.17
N GLY A 159 -27.42 27.04 1.99
CA GLY A 159 -26.83 25.83 1.40
C GLY A 159 -25.34 25.99 1.10
N GLY A 160 -24.94 27.08 0.46
CA GLY A 160 -23.54 27.37 0.17
C GLY A 160 -22.70 27.52 1.44
N GLY A 161 -23.25 28.18 2.47
CA GLY A 161 -22.60 28.35 3.78
C GLY A 161 -22.36 27.03 4.51
N LEU A 162 -23.36 26.14 4.55
CA LEU A 162 -23.25 24.80 5.15
C LEU A 162 -22.18 23.95 4.45
N VAL A 163 -22.14 23.95 3.11
CA VAL A 163 -21.13 23.22 2.34
C VAL A 163 -19.73 23.81 2.55
N SER A 164 -19.62 25.14 2.61
CA SER A 164 -18.36 25.84 2.89
C SER A 164 -17.81 25.46 4.26
N ALA A 165 -18.67 25.49 5.29
CA ALA A 165 -18.31 25.10 6.65
C ALA A 165 -17.87 23.64 6.74
N GLY A 166 -18.61 22.72 6.11
CA GLY A 166 -18.24 21.30 6.06
C GLY A 166 -16.90 21.05 5.37
N SER A 167 -16.64 21.76 4.26
CA SER A 167 -15.37 21.67 3.53
C SER A 167 -14.18 22.20 4.36
N LEU A 168 -14.37 23.31 5.10
CA LEU A 168 -13.36 23.86 6.01
C LEU A 168 -13.05 22.90 7.17
N VAL A 169 -14.06 22.26 7.76
CA VAL A 169 -13.87 21.24 8.81
C VAL A 169 -13.05 20.07 8.27
N MET A 170 -13.37 19.60 7.06
CA MET A 170 -12.65 18.48 6.44
C MET A 170 -11.19 18.85 6.08
N LEU A 171 -10.95 20.06 5.57
CA LEU A 171 -9.59 20.59 5.36
C LEU A 171 -8.83 20.73 6.68
N GLY A 172 -9.50 21.18 7.73
CA GLY A 172 -8.95 21.33 9.08
C GLY A 172 -8.51 20.00 9.66
N GLN A 173 -9.35 18.97 9.57
CA GLN A 173 -9.02 17.60 9.98
C GLN A 173 -7.82 17.05 9.19
N MET A 174 -7.78 17.24 7.87
CA MET A 174 -6.64 16.80 7.05
C MET A 174 -5.34 17.57 7.36
N ALA A 175 -5.44 18.88 7.65
CA ALA A 175 -4.32 19.69 8.07
C ALA A 175 -3.80 19.29 9.46
N ALA A 176 -4.69 18.91 10.39
CA ALA A 176 -4.33 18.37 11.69
C ALA A 176 -3.58 17.03 11.57
N VAL A 177 -4.05 16.12 10.70
CA VAL A 177 -3.35 14.85 10.39
C VAL A 177 -1.97 15.11 9.78
N GLY A 178 -1.86 16.10 8.88
CA GLY A 178 -0.58 16.50 8.31
C GLY A 178 0.39 17.06 9.35
N ARG A 179 -0.10 17.92 10.25
CA ARG A 179 0.68 18.53 11.35
C ARG A 179 1.13 17.48 12.36
N ALA A 180 0.24 16.60 12.81
CA ALA A 180 0.56 15.51 13.74
C ALA A 180 1.66 14.58 13.18
N ARG A 181 1.64 14.30 11.87
CA ARG A 181 2.70 13.53 11.20
C ARG A 181 4.03 14.27 11.15
N LEU A 182 4.01 15.58 10.87
CA LEU A 182 5.21 16.41 10.85
C LEU A 182 5.82 16.59 12.24
N GLU A 183 4.98 16.65 13.28
CA GLU A 183 5.40 16.67 14.68
C GLU A 183 6.02 15.33 15.10
N LEU A 184 5.40 14.21 14.75
CA LEU A 184 5.97 12.87 14.99
C LEU A 184 7.31 12.68 14.26
N ALA A 185 7.42 13.13 13.01
CA ALA A 185 8.68 13.08 12.27
C ALA A 185 9.76 13.97 12.93
N ARG A 186 9.38 15.16 13.41
CA ARG A 186 10.29 16.04 14.17
C ARG A 186 10.71 15.42 15.50
N SER A 187 9.80 14.83 16.26
CA SER A 187 10.10 14.21 17.57
C SER A 187 11.03 13.01 17.43
N ILE A 188 10.87 12.23 16.36
CA ILE A 188 11.77 11.12 16.03
C ILE A 188 13.15 11.64 15.64
N ARG A 189 13.23 12.70 14.82
CA ARG A 189 14.48 13.30 14.37
C ARG A 189 15.25 14.04 15.49
N SER A 190 14.53 14.61 16.46
CA SER A 190 15.12 15.34 17.59
C SER A 190 15.52 14.43 18.76
N ARG A 191 15.20 13.12 18.71
CA ARG A 191 15.70 12.17 19.69
C ARG A 191 17.21 11.99 19.46
N PRO A 192 18.08 12.42 20.39
CA PRO A 192 19.52 12.26 20.21
C PRO A 192 19.81 10.76 20.01
N PRO A 193 20.66 10.38 19.04
CA PRO A 193 20.99 8.99 18.83
C PRO A 193 21.56 8.45 20.14
N VAL A 194 20.85 7.49 20.76
CA VAL A 194 21.41 6.71 21.86
C VAL A 194 22.47 5.83 21.22
N VAL A 195 23.69 6.38 21.13
CA VAL A 195 24.86 5.64 20.69
C VAL A 195 25.12 4.61 21.78
N GLN A 196 24.53 3.43 21.66
CA GLN A 196 25.06 2.25 22.32
C GLN A 196 26.48 2.08 21.77
N ARG A 197 27.46 2.60 22.50
CA ARG A 197 28.87 2.30 22.27
C ARG A 197 29.06 0.82 22.58
N VAL A 198 28.70 -0.03 21.63
CA VAL A 198 29.20 -1.40 21.60
C VAL A 198 30.70 -1.25 21.45
N ARG A 199 31.42 -1.50 22.53
CA ARG A 199 32.89 -1.46 22.57
C ARG A 199 33.39 -2.60 21.70
N ARG A 200 33.43 -2.38 20.38
CA ARG A 200 34.05 -3.30 19.45
C ARG A 200 35.54 -3.25 19.75
N GLN A 201 36.00 -4.22 20.52
CA GLN A 201 37.40 -4.37 20.87
C GLN A 201 38.10 -4.83 19.59
N VAL A 202 38.56 -3.86 18.80
CA VAL A 202 39.41 -4.13 17.64
C VAL A 202 40.74 -4.60 18.21
N VAL A 203 40.95 -5.91 18.18
CA VAL A 203 42.26 -6.50 18.49
C VAL A 203 43.16 -6.14 17.31
N ILE A 204 43.88 -5.04 17.44
CA ILE A 204 44.92 -4.66 16.50
C ILE A 204 46.10 -5.59 16.81
N PRO A 205 46.51 -6.48 15.88
CA PRO A 205 47.69 -7.30 16.10
C PRO A 205 48.89 -6.37 16.34
N ALA A 206 49.56 -6.56 17.47
CA ALA A 206 50.75 -5.80 17.83
C ALA A 206 51.91 -6.22 16.91
N VAL A 207 52.01 -5.58 15.76
CA VAL A 207 53.20 -5.68 14.91
C VAL A 207 54.31 -4.90 15.61
N PRO A 208 55.51 -5.47 15.85
CA PRO A 208 56.62 -4.76 16.46
C PRO A 208 57.08 -3.65 15.51
N VAL A 209 56.65 -2.42 15.79
CA VAL A 209 57.06 -1.22 15.05
C VAL A 209 58.48 -0.88 15.48
N ARG A 210 59.46 -1.17 14.63
CA ARG A 210 60.80 -0.59 14.77
C ARG A 210 60.66 0.91 14.55
N SER A 211 60.84 1.70 15.60
CA SER A 211 60.74 3.16 15.58
C SER A 211 61.96 3.76 14.89
N THR A 212 62.02 3.66 13.56
CA THR A 212 62.91 4.50 12.77
C THR A 212 62.21 5.83 12.58
N TRP A 213 62.82 6.93 13.03
CA TRP A 213 62.28 8.28 12.84
C TRP A 213 62.05 8.51 11.35
N THR A 214 60.79 8.55 10.94
CA THR A 214 60.37 8.88 9.58
C THR A 214 59.76 10.28 9.62
N PRO A 215 60.30 11.24 8.84
CA PRO A 215 59.79 12.60 8.84
C PRO A 215 58.32 12.60 8.40
N VAL A 216 57.49 13.30 9.18
CA VAL A 216 56.05 13.46 8.90
C VAL A 216 55.92 14.20 7.56
N PRO A 217 55.30 13.60 6.52
CA PRO A 217 55.16 14.27 5.25
C PRO A 217 54.23 15.46 5.40
N VAL A 218 54.68 16.61 4.92
CA VAL A 218 53.86 17.82 4.84
C VAL A 218 52.62 17.50 3.98
N PRO A 219 51.41 17.89 4.42
CA PRO A 219 50.18 17.61 3.68
C PRO A 219 50.31 18.09 2.23
N LYS A 220 50.03 17.17 1.31
CA LYS A 220 50.21 17.40 -0.13
C LYS A 220 49.28 18.53 -0.59
N PRO A 221 49.76 19.52 -1.34
CA PRO A 221 48.96 20.67 -1.71
C PRO A 221 47.80 20.28 -2.63
N LEU A 222 46.68 20.98 -2.51
CA LEU A 222 45.40 20.67 -3.16
C LEU A 222 45.47 20.62 -4.71
N TYR A 223 46.44 21.31 -5.32
CA TYR A 223 46.67 21.25 -6.77
C TYR A 223 47.37 19.97 -7.23
N ALA A 224 48.01 19.22 -6.32
CA ALA A 224 48.67 17.95 -6.61
C ALA A 224 47.75 16.74 -6.39
N THR A 225 46.56 16.95 -5.82
CA THR A 225 45.45 16.00 -5.82
C THR A 225 44.66 16.14 -7.10
N MET A 226 45.07 15.45 -8.15
CA MET A 226 44.20 15.20 -9.29
C MET A 226 42.99 14.37 -8.79
N PRO A 227 41.74 14.75 -9.08
CA PRO A 227 40.58 14.04 -8.58
C PRO A 227 40.59 12.62 -9.14
N VAL A 228 40.59 11.63 -8.24
CA VAL A 228 40.52 10.20 -8.53
C VAL A 228 39.07 9.85 -8.94
N ALA A 229 38.56 10.50 -9.99
CA ALA A 229 37.22 10.28 -10.51
C ALA A 229 37.11 8.85 -11.05
N GLU A 230 38.15 8.35 -11.72
CA GLU A 230 38.14 7.03 -12.37
C GLU A 230 38.04 5.87 -11.38
N ARG A 231 38.74 5.90 -10.23
CA ARG A 231 38.58 4.81 -9.24
C ARG A 231 37.23 4.88 -8.53
N SER A 232 36.67 6.08 -8.36
CA SER A 232 35.32 6.22 -7.79
C SER A 232 34.24 5.68 -8.74
N LEU A 233 34.41 5.90 -10.06
CA LEU A 233 33.54 5.33 -11.08
C LEU A 233 33.70 3.81 -11.15
N ALA A 234 34.93 3.29 -11.17
CA ALA A 234 35.19 1.85 -11.16
C ALA A 234 34.59 1.18 -9.91
N ALA A 235 34.80 1.73 -8.72
CA ALA A 235 34.20 1.22 -7.48
C ALA A 235 32.67 1.29 -7.50
N SER A 236 32.08 2.33 -8.11
CA SER A 236 30.62 2.43 -8.26
C SER A 236 30.05 1.41 -9.24
N LEU A 237 30.79 1.09 -10.31
CA LEU A 237 30.42 0.06 -11.29
C LEU A 237 30.55 -1.34 -10.70
N GLU A 238 31.59 -1.58 -9.89
CA GLU A 238 31.80 -2.84 -9.17
C GLU A 238 30.71 -3.08 -8.12
N ALA A 239 30.39 -2.07 -7.30
CA ALA A 239 29.25 -2.14 -6.38
C ALA A 239 27.91 -2.38 -7.11
N ALA A 240 27.71 -1.78 -8.29
CA ALA A 240 26.53 -2.04 -9.12
C ALA A 240 26.53 -3.47 -9.71
N ALA A 241 27.69 -4.06 -9.98
CA ALA A 241 27.82 -5.44 -10.43
C ALA A 241 27.50 -6.43 -9.29
N GLU A 242 28.00 -6.18 -8.08
CA GLU A 242 27.68 -6.97 -6.88
C GLU A 242 26.17 -6.98 -6.60
N LEU A 243 25.49 -5.84 -6.71
CA LEU A 243 24.03 -5.77 -6.53
C LEU A 243 23.26 -6.57 -7.57
N ARG A 244 23.73 -6.61 -8.83
CA ARG A 244 23.10 -7.42 -9.89
C ARG A 244 23.31 -8.91 -9.66
N GLN A 245 24.50 -9.31 -9.17
CA GLN A 245 24.79 -10.69 -8.82
C GLN A 245 23.92 -11.14 -7.65
N ALA A 246 23.83 -10.35 -6.57
CA ALA A 246 22.98 -10.65 -5.42
C ALA A 246 21.49 -10.76 -5.81
N ALA A 247 21.01 -9.92 -6.74
CA ALA A 247 19.65 -10.02 -7.25
C ALA A 247 19.42 -11.31 -8.06
N ALA A 248 20.38 -11.70 -8.91
CA ALA A 248 20.31 -12.95 -9.67
C ALA A 248 20.36 -14.19 -8.76
N ASP A 249 21.13 -14.13 -7.67
CA ASP A 249 21.19 -15.19 -6.65
C ASP A 249 19.87 -15.32 -5.91
N ALA A 250 19.26 -14.19 -5.52
CA ALA A 250 17.95 -14.17 -4.90
C ALA A 250 16.85 -14.73 -5.81
N GLU A 251 16.87 -14.40 -7.11
CA GLU A 251 15.94 -14.99 -8.07
C GLU A 251 16.14 -16.50 -8.26
N ARG A 252 17.40 -16.97 -8.26
CA ARG A 252 17.70 -18.40 -8.31
C ARG A 252 17.17 -19.13 -7.08
N ALA A 253 17.44 -18.61 -5.89
CA ALA A 253 16.93 -19.15 -4.64
C ALA A 253 15.39 -19.19 -4.59
N LEU A 254 14.72 -18.16 -5.13
CA LEU A 254 13.26 -18.16 -5.26
C LEU A 254 12.77 -19.23 -6.23
N ARG A 255 13.42 -19.41 -7.38
CA ARG A 255 13.04 -20.46 -8.35
C ARG A 255 13.27 -21.86 -7.77
N GLU A 256 14.36 -22.07 -7.06
CA GLU A 256 14.64 -23.33 -6.34
C GLU A 256 13.56 -23.59 -5.28
N ALA A 257 13.21 -22.59 -4.46
CA ALA A 257 12.15 -22.71 -3.46
C ALA A 257 10.76 -22.97 -4.07
N HIS A 258 10.49 -22.51 -5.29
CA HIS A 258 9.24 -22.81 -6.01
C HIS A 258 9.27 -24.19 -6.71
N GLN A 259 10.46 -24.75 -6.99
CA GLN A 259 10.64 -26.05 -7.63
C GLN A 259 10.71 -27.19 -6.61
N GLU A 260 11.16 -26.92 -5.39
CA GLU A 260 11.07 -27.89 -4.30
C GLU A 260 9.59 -28.22 -4.01
N PRO A 261 9.21 -29.51 -3.94
CA PRO A 261 7.84 -29.90 -3.65
C PRO A 261 7.44 -29.44 -2.25
N GLU A 262 6.57 -28.43 -2.19
CA GLU A 262 5.94 -27.89 -0.99
C GLU A 262 4.97 -28.91 -0.37
N VAL A 263 5.48 -29.92 0.35
CA VAL A 263 4.81 -30.52 1.52
C VAL A 263 5.88 -31.10 2.46
N THR A 264 6.50 -30.27 3.29
CA THR A 264 6.97 -30.77 4.59
C THR A 264 5.79 -30.68 5.55
N PRO A 265 5.21 -31.82 6.01
CA PRO A 265 4.22 -31.75 7.07
C PRO A 265 4.90 -31.12 8.29
N ILE A 266 4.27 -30.09 8.86
CA ILE A 266 4.69 -29.47 10.12
C ILE A 266 4.62 -30.56 11.19
N ARG A 267 5.71 -31.29 11.41
CA ARG A 267 5.84 -32.18 12.57
C ARG A 267 6.16 -31.29 13.75
N ALA A 268 5.12 -30.74 14.36
CA ALA A 268 5.22 -30.08 15.64
C ALA A 268 5.63 -31.12 16.70
N THR A 269 6.93 -31.30 16.93
CA THR A 269 7.42 -31.82 18.21
C THR A 269 7.33 -30.70 19.24
N SER A 270 6.09 -30.29 19.56
CA SER A 270 5.84 -29.41 20.69
C SER A 270 6.14 -30.21 21.95
N THR A 271 7.24 -29.90 22.64
CA THR A 271 7.42 -30.35 24.02
C THR A 271 6.30 -29.71 24.84
N PRO A 272 5.35 -30.48 25.40
CA PRO A 272 4.21 -29.88 26.10
C PRO A 272 4.71 -29.13 27.34
N SER A 273 4.55 -27.82 27.34
CA SER A 273 4.81 -26.97 28.49
C SER A 273 3.81 -27.28 29.60
N ARG A 274 4.24 -27.30 30.86
CA ARG A 274 3.38 -27.54 32.05
C ARG A 274 2.15 -26.65 32.13
N PHE A 275 2.14 -25.53 31.41
CA PHE A 275 1.06 -24.57 31.37
C PHE A 275 0.07 -24.77 30.22
N SER A 276 0.33 -25.68 29.28
CA SER A 276 -0.55 -25.92 28.12
C SER A 276 -1.90 -26.56 28.49
N ARG A 277 -2.05 -27.04 29.73
CA ARG A 277 -3.28 -27.62 30.28
C ARG A 277 -4.04 -26.72 31.25
N MET A 278 -3.48 -25.55 31.57
CA MET A 278 -4.02 -24.66 32.60
C MET A 278 -5.16 -23.82 31.99
N GLY A 279 -6.38 -24.37 31.98
CA GLY A 279 -7.58 -23.72 31.42
C GLY A 279 -8.41 -24.58 30.48
N ILE A 280 -7.95 -25.80 30.16
CA ILE A 280 -8.78 -26.80 29.48
C ILE A 280 -9.56 -27.54 30.56
N ILE A 281 -10.84 -27.21 30.70
CA ILE A 281 -11.79 -28.03 31.44
C ILE A 281 -12.16 -29.14 30.46
N ASP A 282 -11.67 -30.37 30.71
CA ASP A 282 -12.12 -31.53 29.93
C ASP A 282 -13.65 -31.55 30.01
N GLU A 283 -14.33 -31.45 28.87
CA GLU A 283 -15.74 -31.81 28.80
C GLU A 283 -15.81 -33.25 29.27
N GLN A 284 -16.28 -33.46 30.51
CA GLN A 284 -16.64 -34.79 30.96
C GLN A 284 -17.48 -35.38 29.86
N GLN A 285 -17.02 -36.50 29.31
CA GLN A 285 -17.78 -37.31 28.39
C GLN A 285 -19.17 -37.47 28.99
N ALA A 286 -20.12 -36.66 28.52
CA ALA A 286 -21.51 -36.93 28.71
C ALA A 286 -21.67 -38.25 27.96
N ALA A 287 -21.60 -39.36 28.70
CA ALA A 287 -21.89 -40.66 28.20
C ALA A 287 -23.34 -40.58 27.74
N THR A 288 -23.54 -40.25 26.47
CA THR A 288 -24.81 -40.26 25.79
C THR A 288 -25.27 -41.69 25.92
N THR A 289 -26.10 -41.93 26.94
CA THR A 289 -26.58 -43.26 27.29
C THR A 289 -27.30 -43.76 26.05
N ASP A 290 -26.79 -44.84 25.46
CA ASP A 290 -27.28 -45.39 24.20
C ASP A 290 -28.73 -45.85 24.37
N ILE A 291 -29.66 -44.99 23.96
CA ILE A 291 -31.11 -45.17 24.09
C ILE A 291 -31.56 -46.42 23.31
N ASP A 292 -30.86 -46.76 22.23
CA ASP A 292 -31.19 -47.93 21.40
C ASP A 292 -30.92 -49.24 22.14
N ALA A 293 -29.86 -49.29 22.96
CA ALA A 293 -29.57 -50.45 23.81
C ALA A 293 -30.68 -50.64 24.86
N VAL A 294 -31.18 -49.55 25.46
CA VAL A 294 -32.26 -49.59 26.45
C VAL A 294 -33.58 -50.06 25.82
N LEU A 295 -33.93 -49.57 24.63
CA LEU A 295 -35.15 -49.97 23.92
C LEU A 295 -35.10 -51.41 23.39
N ARG A 296 -33.90 -51.93 23.07
CA ARG A 296 -33.70 -53.34 22.69
C ARG A 296 -33.91 -54.28 23.88
N ARG A 297 -33.44 -53.90 25.07
CA ARG A 297 -33.65 -54.64 26.31
C ARG A 297 -35.12 -54.70 26.73
N ARG A 298 -35.87 -53.61 26.49
CA ARG A 298 -37.31 -53.56 26.76
C ARG A 298 -38.12 -54.47 25.82
N ARG A 299 -37.76 -54.54 24.54
CA ARG A 299 -38.45 -55.40 23.56
C ARG A 299 -38.26 -56.89 23.85
N THR A 300 -37.08 -57.27 24.33
CA THR A 300 -36.79 -58.68 24.69
C THR A 300 -37.48 -59.08 25.98
N ALA A 301 -37.66 -58.16 26.93
CA ALA A 301 -38.40 -58.42 28.17
C ALA A 301 -39.94 -58.47 28.01
N ALA A 302 -40.49 -57.99 26.89
CA ALA A 302 -41.93 -58.01 26.61
C ALA A 302 -42.37 -59.20 25.73
N ALA A 303 -41.43 -60.06 25.34
CA ALA A 303 -41.64 -61.21 24.45
C ALA A 303 -41.47 -62.58 25.16
N GLY A 304 -41.43 -62.59 26.49
CA GLY A 304 -41.48 -63.79 27.34
C GLY A 304 -42.56 -63.63 28.40
#